data_AF-A0A0A1WDD5-F1
#
_entry.id   AF-A0A0A1WDD5-F1
#
_cell.length_a   1.000
_cell.length_b   1.000
_cell.length_c   1.000
_cell.angle_alpha   90.00
_cell.angle_beta   90.00
_cell.angle_gamma   90.00
#
_symmetry.space_group_name_H-M   'P 1'
#
loop_
_entity.id
_entity.type
_entity.pdbx_description
1 polymer ?
#
loop_
_entity_poly.entity_id
_entity_poly.type
_entity_poly.pdbx_seq_one_letter_code
_entity_poly.pdbx_strand_id
1 'polypeptide(L)' 'MALSVADRAFLESQVRRHKAPRSLSDRCRMILLCADGLQSKEVAERLGFTSIRSASGGVALHKLASKG' A
#
# COMPACT_ATOMS: atom_id res chain seq x y z
N MET A 1 -6.58 9.93 -0.12
CA MET A 1 -5.51 10.16 -1.10
C MET A 1 -6.01 9.67 -2.44
N ALA A 2 -6.26 10.54 -3.42
CA ALA A 2 -6.73 10.10 -4.73
C ALA A 2 -5.53 9.69 -5.59
N LEU A 3 -5.55 8.49 -6.17
CA LEU A 3 -4.59 8.06 -7.18
C LEU A 3 -5.09 8.48 -8.57
N SER A 4 -4.18 8.92 -9.44
CA SER A 4 -4.50 9.04 -10.85
C SER A 4 -4.80 7.66 -11.46
N VAL A 5 -5.60 7.63 -12.52
CA VAL A 5 -5.94 6.38 -13.23
C VAL A 5 -4.69 5.65 -13.71
N ALA A 6 -3.68 6.39 -14.18
CA ALA A 6 -2.41 5.82 -14.63
C ALA A 6 -1.62 5.17 -13.49
N ASP A 7 -1.54 5.83 -12.33
CA ASP A 7 -0.85 5.29 -11.15
C ASP A 7 -1.56 4.06 -10.60
N ARG A 8 -2.90 4.10 -10.58
CA ARG A 8 -3.73 2.95 -10.17
C ARG A 8 -3.48 1.74 -11.07
N ALA A 9 -3.53 1.92 -12.39
CA ALA A 9 -3.27 0.86 -13.36
C ALA A 9 -1.83 0.30 -13.25
N PHE A 10 -0.84 1.16 -13.00
CA PHE A 10 0.54 0.73 -12.78
C PHE A 10 0.64 -0.15 -11.52
N LEU A 11 0.06 0.27 -10.40
CA LEU A 11 0.09 -0.51 -9.15
C LEU A 11 -0.63 -1.86 -9.31
N GLU A 12 -1.79 -1.88 -9.95
CA GLU A 12 -2.52 -3.12 -10.25
C GLU A 12 -1.69 -4.07 -11.13
N SER A 13 -0.94 -3.54 -12.11
CA SER A 13 -0.06 -4.35 -12.95
C SER A 13 1.06 -5.01 -12.13
N GLN A 14 1.62 -4.30 -11.14
CA GLN A 14 2.65 -4.85 -10.26
C GLN A 14 2.09 -5.94 -9.35
N VAL A 15 0.88 -5.77 -8.81
CA VAL A 15 0.22 -6.78 -7.96
C VAL A 15 -0.04 -8.08 -8.74
N ARG A 16 -0.40 -7.98 -10.02
CA ARG A 16 -0.69 -9.12 -10.88
C ARG A 16 0.57 -9.77 -11.48
N ARG A 17 1.73 -9.13 -11.33
CA ARG A 17 2.98 -9.62 -11.91
C ARG A 17 3.46 -10.86 -11.15
N HIS A 18 3.47 -12.00 -11.83
CA HIS A 18 3.84 -13.31 -11.28
C HIS A 18 5.26 -13.38 -10.68
N LYS A 19 6.19 -12.52 -11.13
CA LYS A 19 7.57 -12.46 -10.63
C LYS A 19 7.85 -11.27 -9.69
N ALA A 20 6.83 -10.54 -9.25
CA ALA A 20 7.06 -9.45 -8.31
C ALA A 20 7.49 -10.03 -6.95
N PRO A 21 8.51 -9.44 -6.29
CA PRO A 21 8.80 -9.76 -4.90
C PRO A 21 7.55 -9.56 -4.06
N ARG A 22 7.25 -10.50 -3.16
CA ARG A 22 6.04 -10.46 -2.32
C ARG A 22 5.87 -9.12 -1.60
N SER A 23 6.98 -8.55 -1.11
CA SER A 23 7.03 -7.23 -0.47
C SER A 23 6.62 -6.07 -1.40
N LEU A 24 6.86 -6.15 -2.70
CA LEU A 24 6.40 -5.14 -3.67
C LEU A 24 4.90 -5.25 -3.87
N SER A 25 4.39 -6.47 -4.08
CA SER A 25 2.96 -6.72 -4.25
C SER A 25 2.15 -6.29 -3.03
N ASP A 26 2.64 -6.59 -1.82
CA ASP A 26 1.98 -6.16 -0.58
C ASP A 26 1.97 -4.63 -0.41
N ARG A 27 3.08 -3.96 -0.77
CA ARG A 27 3.14 -2.48 -0.77
C ARG A 27 2.17 -1.88 -1.78
N CYS A 28 2.07 -2.43 -2.99
CA CYS A 28 1.14 -1.95 -4.00
C CYS A 28 -0.33 -2.15 -3.56
N ARG A 29 -0.66 -3.30 -2.97
CA ARG A 29 -2.00 -3.54 -2.40
C ARG A 29 -2.33 -2.56 -1.27
N MET A 30 -1.38 -2.29 -0.38
CA MET A 30 -1.56 -1.32 0.70
C MET A 30 -1.89 0.08 0.16
N ILE A 31 -1.16 0.54 -0.87
CA ILE A 31 -1.39 1.86 -1.49
C ILE A 31 -2.76 1.92 -2.17
N LEU A 32 -3.16 0.86 -2.89
CA LEU A 32 -4.48 0.78 -3.54
C LEU A 32 -5.62 0.88 -2.50
N LEU A 33 -5.53 0.12 -1.41
CA LEU A 33 -6.54 0.13 -0.35
C LEU A 33 -6.61 1.47 0.39
N CYS A 34 -5.47 2.11 0.67
CA CYS A 34 -5.44 3.46 1.22
C CYS A 34 -6.06 4.50 0.27
N ALA A 35 -5.91 4.32 -1.04
CA ALA A 35 -6.52 5.20 -2.04
C ALA A 35 -8.04 5.04 -2.11
N ASP A 36 -8.55 3.83 -1.85
CA ASP A 36 -9.99 3.55 -1.68
C ASP A 36 -10.55 4.10 -0.35
N GLY A 37 -9.73 4.77 0.48
CA GLY A 37 -10.16 5.42 1.72
C GLY A 37 -10.12 4.52 2.96
N LEU A 38 -9.53 3.32 2.86
CA LEU A 38 -9.37 2.43 4.00
C LEU A 38 -8.30 2.96 4.95
N GLN A 39 -8.57 2.89 6.25
CA GLN A 39 -7.62 3.27 7.29
C GLN A 39 -6.53 2.20 7.44
N SER A 40 -5.34 2.61 7.88
CA SER A 40 -4.16 1.74 8.01
C SER A 40 -4.42 0.45 8.82
N LYS A 41 -5.27 0.52 9.85
CA LYS A 41 -5.68 -0.66 10.65
C LYS A 41 -6.49 -1.67 9.82
N GLU A 42 -7.51 -1.18 9.12
CA GLU A 42 -8.37 -1.98 8.24
C GLU A 42 -7.56 -2.59 7.08
N VAL A 43 -6.61 -1.83 6.51
CA VAL A 43 -5.69 -2.32 5.47
C VAL A 43 -4.78 -3.43 6.00
N ALA A 44 -4.24 -3.29 7.22
CA ALA A 44 -3.38 -4.29 7.84
C ALA A 44 -4.13 -5.61 8.10
N GLU A 45 -5.38 -5.53 8.60
CA GLU A 45 -6.23 -6.70 8.79
C GLU A 45 -6.54 -7.41 7.47
N ARG A 46 -6.91 -6.67 6.41
CA ARG A 46 -7.19 -7.23 5.08
C ARG A 46 -5.98 -7.90 4.42
N LEU A 47 -4.78 -7.41 4.70
CA LEU A 47 -3.54 -7.99 4.18
C LEU A 47 -2.91 -9.04 5.11
N GLY A 48 -3.53 -9.31 6.27
CA GLY A 48 -3.04 -10.31 7.23
C GLY A 48 -1.77 -9.91 7.97
N PHE A 49 -1.46 -8.61 8.08
CA PHE A 49 -0.32 -8.12 8.84
C PHE A 49 -0.67 -8.08 10.34
N THR A 50 -0.28 -9.11 11.10
CA THR A 50 -0.60 -9.25 12.54
C THR A 50 0.36 -8.51 13.48
N SER A 51 1.47 -7.98 12.97
CA SER A 51 2.41 -7.18 13.75
C SER A 51 3.15 -6.25 12.81
N ILE A 52 3.01 -4.93 13.00
CA ILE A 52 3.68 -3.91 12.17
C ILE A 52 5.20 -3.85 12.38
N ARG A 53 5.80 -4.85 13.04
CA ARG A 53 7.26 -5.00 13.09
C ARG A 53 7.74 -5.71 11.83
N SER A 54 8.37 -4.92 10.98
CA SER A 54 9.09 -5.31 9.76
C SER A 54 8.31 -5.16 8.45
N ALA A 55 8.00 -3.91 8.11
CA ALA A 55 8.54 -3.40 6.87
C ALA A 55 9.44 -2.23 7.26
N SER A 56 10.65 -2.18 6.72
CA SER A 56 11.68 -1.16 6.88
C SER A 56 11.24 0.25 6.42
N GLY A 57 10.13 0.77 6.96
CA GLY A 57 9.48 1.99 6.47
C GLY A 57 8.36 2.51 7.38
N GLY A 58 8.36 2.20 8.68
CA GLY A 58 7.47 2.81 9.68
C GLY A 58 7.61 4.34 9.83
N VAL A 59 8.46 4.98 9.03
CA VAL A 59 8.66 6.43 8.96
C VAL A 59 8.03 7.09 7.71
N ALA A 60 7.43 6.34 6.79
CA ALA A 60 6.95 6.90 5.51
C ALA A 60 5.45 7.28 5.49
N LEU A 61 4.60 6.62 6.30
CA LEU A 61 3.15 6.90 6.26
C LEU A 61 2.76 8.18 7.01
N HIS A 62 3.55 8.62 8.00
CA HIS A 62 3.34 9.93 8.64
C HIS A 62 3.84 11.11 7.77
N LYS A 63 4.71 10.86 6.78
CA LYS A 63 5.27 11.90 5.91
C LYS A 63 4.44 12.17 4.64
N LEU A 64 3.53 11.27 4.25
CA LEU A 64 2.64 11.45 3.11
C LEU A 64 1.27 12.06 3.48
N ALA A 65 0.92 12.09 4.77
CA ALA A 65 -0.33 12.69 5.25
C ALA A 65 -0.19 14.14 5.76
N SER A 66 1.01 14.73 5.68
CA SER A 66 1.31 16.04 6.28
C SER A 66 2.01 17.01 5.32
N LYS A 67 1.51 17.11 4.08
CA LYS A 67 1.78 18.27 3.21
C LYS A 67 0.57 18.60 2.34
N GLY A 68 0.00 19.78 2.60
CA GLY A 68 -0.76 20.60 1.64
C GLY A 68 -2.21 20.24 1.51
#